data_AF-A0AAE3SAQ5-F1
#
_entry.id   AF-A0AAE3SAQ5-F1
#
_cell.length_a   1.000
_cell.length_b   1.000
_cell.length_c   1.000
_cell.angle_alpha   90.00
_cell.angle_beta   90.00
_cell.angle_gamma   90.00
#
_symmetry.space_group_name_H-M   'P 1'
#
loop_
_entity.id
_entity.type
_entity.pdbx_description
1 polymer ?
#
loop_
_entity_poly.entity_id
_entity_poly.type
_entity_poly.pdbx_seq_one_letter_code
_entity_poly.pdbx_strand_id
1 'polypeptide(L)'
;GGGWAEGVKDWWANKWLSVRCSLIGVVVGVIPGLGGSVVDWIAYGHTVQTAKDKSKFGSGDVRGVIGPESSNNAKEGGGLVPTLLFGIPGSGSMAIFISAVALLGSGSIEVGPSMLKNNLDFTYAIVWLLALANVVGTIICIAASGGIAKLTEIRFALLAPFLFMIIAFAAFQSRQEIWDLVALFGIGLLGILMRRFDWSRPAFLIGFVLSAPAERYTNQAYQIAASRFRRGFDEGIEYIFSPIVIVLIIITLLSVVIGLRQAKNIQAEGVVAAGSKRAPVVFLLAVTTYIALAYWNASVIPDFARMDRVFPVFVATVALVGCALLLVQMMRSEETAPIFADREDEEADDNVYGLWATMGWFASLLAASALVGFILALAGFLLLFIRVRAGKSWGYAAIYTAFGIAFICAMAWTLNRDFPPGLLQSYFDLPWPLT
;
A
#
# COMPACT_ATOMS: atom_id res chain seq x y z
N GLY A 1 -23.69 -2.93 -16.20
CA GLY A 1 -22.61 -2.74 -17.19
C GLY A 1 -23.20 -2.31 -18.52
N GLY A 2 -22.86 -1.12 -19.00
CA GLY A 2 -23.42 -0.53 -20.24
C GLY A 2 -22.86 0.87 -20.56
N GLY A 3 -22.29 1.55 -19.57
CA GLY A 3 -21.70 2.89 -19.71
C GLY A 3 -20.26 2.93 -20.26
N TRP A 4 -19.83 2.05 -21.16
CA TRP A 4 -18.47 2.15 -21.74
C TRP A 4 -18.24 3.48 -22.44
N ALA A 5 -19.23 3.93 -23.22
CA ALA A 5 -19.21 5.23 -23.86
C ALA A 5 -19.23 6.37 -22.83
N GLU A 6 -19.86 6.17 -21.68
CA GLU A 6 -19.88 7.14 -20.57
C GLU A 6 -18.51 7.21 -19.89
N GLY A 7 -17.87 6.08 -19.59
CA GLY A 7 -16.52 6.04 -19.04
C GLY A 7 -15.48 6.69 -19.97
N VAL A 8 -15.59 6.48 -21.28
CA VAL A 8 -14.74 7.18 -22.27
C VAL A 8 -15.01 8.69 -22.26
N LYS A 9 -16.27 9.12 -22.15
CA LYS A 9 -16.62 10.54 -22.04
C LYS A 9 -16.09 11.16 -20.74
N ASP A 10 -16.21 10.45 -19.62
CA ASP A 10 -15.69 10.87 -18.31
C ASP A 10 -14.18 11.04 -18.34
N TRP A 11 -13.46 10.09 -18.95
CA TRP A 11 -12.03 10.22 -19.19
C TRP A 11 -11.71 11.41 -20.08
N TRP A 12 -12.42 11.57 -21.21
CA TRP A 12 -12.18 12.67 -22.15
C TRP A 12 -12.38 14.05 -21.49
N ALA A 13 -13.42 14.20 -20.66
CA ALA A 13 -13.68 15.40 -19.88
C ALA A 13 -12.53 15.72 -18.90
N ASN A 14 -11.80 14.69 -18.42
CA ASN A 14 -10.71 14.80 -17.46
C ASN A 14 -9.32 14.52 -18.08
N LYS A 15 -9.17 14.62 -19.41
CA LYS A 15 -7.90 14.28 -20.10
C LYS A 15 -6.67 15.00 -19.55
N TRP A 16 -6.81 16.25 -19.10
CA TRP A 16 -5.70 17.01 -18.52
C TRP A 16 -5.29 16.50 -17.14
N LEU A 17 -6.24 15.98 -16.35
CA LEU A 17 -5.94 15.29 -15.10
C LEU A 17 -5.15 14.01 -15.41
N SER A 18 -5.61 13.23 -16.40
CA SER A 18 -4.93 12.02 -16.86
C SER A 18 -3.49 12.32 -17.28
N VAL A 19 -3.27 13.31 -18.15
CA VAL A 19 -1.91 13.71 -18.59
C VAL A 19 -1.02 14.13 -17.41
N ARG A 20 -1.51 14.97 -16.49
CA ARG A 20 -0.73 15.41 -15.32
C ARG A 20 -0.36 14.22 -14.42
N CYS A 21 -1.31 13.32 -14.16
CA CYS A 21 -1.05 12.15 -13.33
C CYS A 21 -0.16 11.12 -14.04
N SER A 22 -0.27 10.96 -15.36
CA SER A 22 0.67 10.14 -16.13
C SER A 22 2.09 10.72 -16.08
N LEU A 23 2.26 12.05 -16.16
CA LEU A 23 3.57 12.68 -15.98
C LEU A 23 4.14 12.43 -14.58
N ILE A 24 3.31 12.52 -13.54
CA ILE A 24 3.69 12.13 -12.17
C ILE A 24 4.14 10.66 -12.16
N GLY A 25 3.37 9.77 -12.77
CA GLY A 25 3.70 8.35 -12.90
C GLY A 25 5.05 8.12 -13.56
N VAL A 26 5.31 8.74 -14.72
CA VAL A 26 6.60 8.63 -15.43
C VAL A 26 7.75 9.15 -14.56
N VAL A 27 7.63 10.35 -13.99
CA VAL A 27 8.70 10.97 -13.19
C VAL A 27 9.02 10.13 -11.97
N VAL A 28 8.02 9.66 -11.24
CA VAL A 28 8.22 8.81 -10.07
C VAL A 28 8.76 7.43 -10.49
N GLY A 29 8.30 6.90 -11.62
CA GLY A 29 8.80 5.63 -12.18
C GLY A 29 10.28 5.67 -12.54
N VAL A 30 10.80 6.83 -12.98
CA VAL A 30 12.23 7.02 -13.25
C VAL A 30 13.07 6.91 -11.97
N ILE A 31 12.50 7.17 -10.80
CA ILE A 31 13.23 7.14 -9.52
C ILE A 31 13.39 5.68 -9.06
N PRO A 32 14.62 5.14 -9.00
CA PRO A 32 14.82 3.75 -8.64
C PRO A 32 14.36 3.44 -7.21
N GLY A 33 13.73 2.28 -7.04
CA GLY A 33 13.37 1.75 -5.72
C GLY A 33 12.22 2.46 -4.99
N LEU A 34 11.58 3.46 -5.62
CA LEU A 34 10.43 4.17 -5.03
C LEU A 34 9.13 3.35 -5.11
N GLY A 35 9.11 2.27 -5.91
CA GLY A 35 8.02 1.31 -5.98
C GLY A 35 6.80 1.79 -6.77
N GLY A 36 5.89 0.87 -7.09
CA GLY A 36 4.68 1.15 -7.86
C GLY A 36 3.51 1.69 -7.07
N SER A 37 3.24 1.09 -5.92
CA SER A 37 2.08 1.40 -5.10
C SER A 37 2.06 2.83 -4.56
N VAL A 38 3.21 3.52 -4.49
CA VAL A 38 3.28 4.92 -4.02
C VAL A 38 2.70 5.90 -5.03
N VAL A 39 2.91 5.61 -6.32
CA VAL A 39 2.49 6.51 -7.40
C VAL A 39 0.99 6.77 -7.35
N ASP A 40 0.20 5.73 -7.11
CA ASP A 40 -1.26 5.83 -7.08
C ASP A 40 -1.73 6.76 -5.97
N TRP A 41 -1.11 6.67 -4.79
CA TRP A 41 -1.44 7.55 -3.66
C TRP A 41 -0.96 8.98 -3.87
N ILE A 42 0.21 9.20 -4.47
CA ILE A 42 0.69 10.53 -4.84
C ILE A 42 -0.26 11.15 -5.87
N ALA A 43 -0.64 10.40 -6.90
CA ALA A 43 -1.55 10.85 -7.94
C ALA A 43 -2.97 11.08 -7.41
N TYR A 44 -3.45 10.26 -6.48
CA TYR A 44 -4.71 10.50 -5.78
C TYR A 44 -4.66 11.82 -4.99
N GLY A 45 -3.60 12.02 -4.19
CA GLY A 45 -3.38 13.25 -3.43
C GLY A 45 -3.34 14.48 -4.35
N HIS A 46 -2.60 14.40 -5.45
CA HIS A 46 -2.56 15.45 -6.47
C HIS A 46 -3.93 15.73 -7.08
N THR A 47 -4.70 14.67 -7.38
CA THR A 47 -6.04 14.77 -7.95
C THR A 47 -6.98 15.53 -7.00
N VAL A 48 -7.00 15.15 -5.73
CA VAL A 48 -7.83 15.81 -4.70
C VAL A 48 -7.39 17.26 -4.47
N GLN A 49 -6.09 17.53 -4.45
CA GLN A 49 -5.55 18.88 -4.22
C GLN A 49 -5.85 19.85 -5.38
N THR A 50 -5.83 19.35 -6.62
CA THR A 50 -6.05 20.17 -7.82
C THR A 50 -7.53 20.28 -8.23
N ALA A 51 -8.40 19.48 -7.64
CA ALA A 51 -9.83 19.52 -7.88
C ALA A 51 -10.48 20.78 -7.26
N LYS A 52 -11.34 21.44 -8.05
CA LYS A 52 -12.14 22.61 -7.60
C LYS A 52 -13.20 22.21 -6.58
N ASP A 53 -13.92 21.13 -6.86
CA ASP A 53 -14.90 20.53 -5.96
C ASP A 53 -14.35 19.21 -5.43
N LYS A 54 -14.31 19.09 -4.10
CA LYS A 54 -13.78 17.92 -3.38
C LYS A 54 -14.85 17.08 -2.70
N SER A 55 -16.11 17.54 -2.70
CA SER A 55 -17.19 16.95 -1.90
C SER A 55 -17.53 15.50 -2.25
N LYS A 56 -17.23 15.07 -3.49
CA LYS A 56 -17.55 13.73 -3.99
C LYS A 56 -16.40 12.72 -3.93
N PHE A 57 -15.18 13.14 -3.54
CA PHE A 57 -14.09 12.18 -3.37
C PHE A 57 -14.40 11.23 -2.21
N GLY A 58 -14.15 9.94 -2.42
CA GLY A 58 -14.55 8.87 -1.49
C GLY A 58 -15.99 8.37 -1.72
N SER A 59 -16.83 9.13 -2.42
CA SER A 59 -18.24 8.80 -2.70
C SER A 59 -18.49 8.45 -4.17
N GLY A 60 -17.46 7.98 -4.88
CA GLY A 60 -17.57 7.53 -6.27
C GLY A 60 -17.22 8.56 -7.34
N ASP A 61 -16.49 9.64 -7.01
CA ASP A 61 -15.98 10.56 -8.03
C ASP A 61 -14.98 9.89 -8.97
N VAL A 62 -15.31 9.85 -10.27
CA VAL A 62 -14.50 9.21 -11.32
C VAL A 62 -13.08 9.78 -11.43
N ARG A 63 -12.87 11.04 -11.06
CA ARG A 63 -11.54 11.68 -11.06
C ARG A 63 -10.59 10.94 -10.11
N GLY A 64 -11.12 10.45 -8.99
CA GLY A 64 -10.39 9.65 -8.00
C GLY A 64 -9.91 8.30 -8.52
N VAL A 65 -10.40 7.86 -9.68
CA VAL A 65 -9.93 6.66 -10.39
C VAL A 65 -9.03 7.05 -11.57
N ILE A 66 -9.47 8.01 -12.40
CA ILE A 66 -8.72 8.43 -13.60
C ILE A 66 -7.29 8.87 -13.26
N GLY A 67 -7.11 9.68 -12.22
CA GLY A 67 -5.80 10.18 -11.83
C GLY A 67 -4.84 9.04 -11.45
N PRO A 68 -5.13 8.27 -10.39
CA PRO A 68 -4.32 7.14 -9.97
C PRO A 68 -4.06 6.11 -11.08
N GLU A 69 -5.09 5.66 -11.80
CA GLU A 69 -4.91 4.64 -12.84
C GLU A 69 -4.08 5.14 -14.03
N SER A 70 -4.19 6.43 -14.38
CA SER A 70 -3.33 7.04 -15.41
C SER A 70 -1.86 7.08 -14.98
N SER A 71 -1.61 7.27 -13.67
CA SER A 71 -0.26 7.29 -13.12
C SER A 71 0.33 5.90 -12.98
N ASN A 72 -0.46 4.92 -12.53
CA ASN A 72 -0.11 3.51 -12.40
C ASN A 72 0.44 2.98 -13.72
N ASN A 73 -0.33 3.17 -14.80
CA ASN A 73 0.03 2.64 -16.11
C ASN A 73 1.24 3.38 -16.73
N ALA A 74 1.33 4.70 -16.53
CA ALA A 74 2.44 5.50 -17.07
C ALA A 74 3.77 5.26 -16.33
N LYS A 75 3.70 4.87 -15.05
CA LYS A 75 4.88 4.56 -14.25
C LYS A 75 5.70 3.43 -14.84
N GLU A 76 5.07 2.39 -15.40
CA GLU A 76 5.81 1.26 -15.97
C GLU A 76 6.75 1.72 -17.10
N GLY A 77 6.32 2.72 -17.91
CA GLY A 77 7.18 3.37 -18.89
C GLY A 77 8.33 4.16 -18.28
N GLY A 78 8.07 4.91 -17.20
CA GLY A 78 9.13 5.58 -16.43
C GLY A 78 10.12 4.61 -15.80
N GLY A 79 9.64 3.47 -15.29
CA GLY A 79 10.43 2.42 -14.66
C GLY A 79 11.40 1.72 -15.59
N LEU A 80 11.09 1.66 -16.90
CA LEU A 80 12.02 1.12 -17.89
C LEU A 80 13.25 2.00 -18.09
N VAL A 81 13.18 3.30 -17.83
CA VAL A 81 14.30 4.23 -18.05
C VAL A 81 15.53 3.84 -17.22
N PRO A 82 15.50 3.80 -15.88
CA PRO A 82 16.66 3.38 -15.10
C PRO A 82 16.99 1.90 -15.29
N THR A 83 15.96 1.08 -15.53
CA THR A 83 16.10 -0.37 -15.73
C THR A 83 16.96 -0.65 -16.94
N LEU A 84 16.62 -0.10 -18.12
CA LEU A 84 17.36 -0.33 -19.36
C LEU A 84 18.67 0.45 -19.43
N LEU A 85 18.68 1.70 -18.97
CA LEU A 85 19.86 2.57 -19.07
C LEU A 85 20.98 2.15 -18.11
N PHE A 86 20.63 1.78 -16.89
CA PHE A 86 21.62 1.55 -15.83
C PHE A 86 21.66 0.10 -15.34
N GLY A 87 20.73 -0.76 -15.79
CA GLY A 87 20.57 -2.10 -15.23
C GLY A 87 20.04 -2.08 -13.79
N ILE A 88 19.51 -0.94 -13.33
CA ILE A 88 19.01 -0.75 -11.96
C ILE A 88 17.49 -0.80 -12.00
N PRO A 89 16.85 -1.82 -11.40
CA PRO A 89 15.41 -1.98 -11.48
C PRO A 89 14.68 -0.85 -10.74
N GLY A 90 13.70 -0.25 -11.40
CA GLY A 90 12.83 0.77 -10.79
C GLY A 90 11.85 0.21 -9.74
N SER A 91 11.50 -1.07 -9.87
CA SER A 91 10.54 -1.79 -9.01
C SER A 91 10.89 -3.29 -8.94
N GLY A 92 10.21 -4.03 -8.05
CA GLY A 92 10.32 -5.50 -8.02
C GLY A 92 9.92 -6.16 -9.33
N SER A 93 8.87 -5.66 -10.01
CA SER A 93 8.47 -6.14 -11.34
C SER A 93 9.57 -5.93 -12.39
N MET A 94 10.28 -4.80 -12.33
CA MET A 94 11.39 -4.51 -13.23
C MET A 94 12.62 -5.37 -12.95
N ALA A 95 12.84 -5.81 -11.70
CA ALA A 95 13.90 -6.77 -11.38
C ALA A 95 13.62 -8.12 -12.05
N ILE A 96 12.38 -8.60 -11.97
CA ILE A 96 11.94 -9.81 -12.68
C ILE A 96 12.08 -9.62 -14.20
N PHE A 97 11.74 -8.44 -14.71
CA PHE A 97 11.92 -8.13 -16.13
C PHE A 97 13.40 -8.20 -16.57
N ILE A 98 14.34 -7.64 -15.79
CA ILE A 98 15.78 -7.77 -16.07
C ILE A 98 16.18 -9.25 -16.11
N SER A 99 15.74 -10.04 -15.11
CA SER A 99 16.01 -11.49 -15.08
C SER A 99 15.42 -12.21 -16.29
N ALA A 100 14.21 -11.85 -16.71
CA ALA A 100 13.56 -12.45 -17.88
C ALA A 100 14.28 -12.09 -19.18
N VAL A 101 14.70 -10.83 -19.36
CA VAL A 101 15.47 -10.40 -20.55
C VAL A 101 16.82 -11.12 -20.61
N ALA A 102 17.52 -11.24 -19.47
CA ALA A 102 18.78 -11.97 -19.41
C ALA A 102 18.61 -13.46 -19.77
N LEU A 103 17.53 -14.09 -19.28
CA LEU A 103 17.22 -15.49 -19.58
C LEU A 103 16.78 -15.71 -21.05
N LEU A 104 15.85 -14.89 -21.55
CA LEU A 104 15.31 -15.00 -22.91
C LEU A 104 16.35 -14.59 -23.96
N GLY A 105 17.25 -13.66 -23.62
CA GLY A 105 18.40 -13.31 -24.43
C GLY A 105 19.51 -14.38 -24.42
N SER A 106 19.25 -15.58 -23.89
CA SER A 106 20.24 -16.67 -23.79
C SER A 106 21.53 -16.25 -23.07
N GLY A 107 21.45 -15.28 -22.15
CA GLY A 107 22.60 -14.71 -21.43
C GLY A 107 23.49 -13.77 -22.25
N SER A 108 23.21 -13.51 -23.53
CA SER A 108 24.00 -12.57 -24.36
C SER A 108 23.56 -11.11 -24.22
N ILE A 109 22.37 -10.90 -23.65
CA ILE A 109 21.77 -9.58 -23.50
C ILE A 109 21.84 -9.16 -22.03
N GLU A 110 22.81 -8.31 -21.72
CA GLU A 110 22.93 -7.66 -20.42
C GLU A 110 22.21 -6.31 -20.44
N VAL A 111 21.26 -6.13 -19.52
CA VAL A 111 20.55 -4.86 -19.33
C VAL A 111 21.50 -3.81 -18.75
N GLY A 112 21.52 -2.61 -19.34
CA GLY A 112 22.37 -1.51 -18.91
C GLY A 112 22.98 -0.74 -20.09
N PRO A 113 24.04 0.06 -19.86
CA PRO A 113 24.63 0.89 -20.90
C PRO A 113 25.12 0.11 -22.13
N SER A 114 25.52 -1.16 -21.93
CA SER A 114 25.94 -2.07 -23.00
C SER A 114 24.80 -2.38 -23.97
N MET A 115 23.57 -2.57 -23.47
CA MET A 115 22.39 -2.83 -24.30
C MET A 115 22.12 -1.68 -25.27
N LEU A 116 22.24 -0.43 -24.81
CA LEU A 116 22.02 0.73 -25.67
C LEU A 116 23.10 0.92 -26.73
N LYS A 117 24.32 0.43 -26.47
CA LYS A 117 25.43 0.53 -27.41
C LYS A 117 25.43 -0.60 -28.44
N ASN A 118 25.19 -1.82 -27.97
CA ASN A 118 25.42 -3.05 -28.74
C ASN A 118 24.12 -3.71 -29.22
N ASN A 119 22.97 -3.41 -28.59
CA ASN A 119 21.67 -4.06 -28.81
C ASN A 119 20.53 -3.01 -28.84
N LEU A 120 20.73 -1.94 -29.62
CA LEU A 120 19.82 -0.80 -29.68
C LEU A 120 18.46 -1.18 -30.27
N ASP A 121 18.45 -2.12 -31.21
CA ASP A 121 17.26 -2.75 -31.79
C ASP A 121 16.39 -3.42 -30.71
N PHE A 122 16.99 -4.18 -29.79
CA PHE A 122 16.27 -4.75 -28.65
C PHE A 122 15.69 -3.69 -27.73
N THR A 123 16.45 -2.62 -27.47
CA THR A 123 15.97 -1.49 -26.65
C THR A 123 14.72 -0.87 -27.26
N TYR A 124 14.74 -0.58 -28.57
CA TYR A 124 13.58 -0.02 -29.27
C TYR A 124 12.40 -1.00 -29.33
N ALA A 125 12.66 -2.29 -29.54
CA ALA A 125 11.63 -3.32 -29.53
C ALA A 125 10.91 -3.36 -28.18
N ILE A 126 11.64 -3.33 -27.07
CA ILE A 126 11.06 -3.30 -25.71
C ILE A 126 10.18 -2.06 -25.51
N VAL A 127 10.65 -0.88 -25.93
CA VAL A 127 9.87 0.38 -25.79
C VAL A 127 8.56 0.30 -26.59
N TRP A 128 8.62 -0.15 -27.84
CA TRP A 128 7.41 -0.30 -28.67
C TRP A 128 6.49 -1.42 -28.19
N LEU A 129 7.04 -2.53 -27.70
CA LEU A 129 6.27 -3.62 -27.11
C LEU A 129 5.54 -3.17 -25.84
N LEU A 130 6.15 -2.34 -24.99
CA LEU A 130 5.44 -1.76 -23.84
C LEU A 130 4.26 -0.90 -24.29
N ALA A 131 4.48 -0.02 -25.27
CA ALA A 131 3.40 0.82 -25.80
C ALA A 131 2.25 -0.03 -26.37
N LEU A 132 2.57 -1.06 -27.15
CA LEU A 132 1.59 -1.99 -27.70
C LEU A 132 0.90 -2.82 -26.60
N ALA A 133 1.64 -3.32 -25.62
CA ALA A 133 1.11 -4.08 -24.49
C ALA A 133 0.09 -3.26 -23.69
N ASN A 134 0.32 -1.96 -23.51
CA ASN A 134 -0.64 -1.07 -22.85
C ASN A 134 -1.92 -0.89 -23.68
N VAL A 135 -1.83 -0.80 -25.01
CA VAL A 135 -3.01 -0.73 -25.89
C VAL A 135 -3.80 -2.04 -25.83
N VAL A 136 -3.12 -3.18 -25.98
CA VAL A 136 -3.74 -4.51 -25.91
C VAL A 136 -4.36 -4.75 -24.53
N GLY A 137 -3.63 -4.43 -23.46
CA GLY A 137 -4.10 -4.52 -22.08
C GLY A 137 -5.35 -3.68 -21.84
N THR A 138 -5.39 -2.46 -22.37
CA THR A 138 -6.58 -1.60 -22.31
C THR A 138 -7.80 -2.26 -22.96
N ILE A 139 -7.62 -2.85 -24.15
CA ILE A 139 -8.71 -3.57 -24.85
C ILE A 139 -9.22 -4.73 -24.01
N ILE A 140 -8.31 -5.54 -23.44
CA ILE A 140 -8.67 -6.69 -22.58
C ILE A 140 -9.40 -6.20 -21.32
N CYS A 141 -8.91 -5.15 -20.66
CA CYS A 141 -9.55 -4.57 -19.48
C CYS A 141 -10.95 -4.04 -19.78
N ILE A 142 -11.15 -3.35 -20.91
CA ILE A 142 -12.47 -2.88 -21.34
C ILE A 142 -13.40 -4.08 -21.60
N ALA A 143 -12.93 -5.10 -22.31
CA ALA A 143 -13.72 -6.30 -22.59
C ALA A 143 -14.12 -7.07 -21.30
N ALA A 144 -13.20 -7.17 -20.33
CA ALA A 144 -13.43 -7.84 -19.06
C ALA A 144 -14.25 -7.01 -18.06
N SER A 145 -14.26 -5.68 -18.20
CA SER A 145 -14.87 -4.75 -17.24
C SER A 145 -16.33 -5.08 -16.91
N GLY A 146 -17.11 -5.52 -17.90
CA GLY A 146 -18.51 -5.86 -17.71
C GLY A 146 -18.74 -7.07 -16.80
N GLY A 147 -17.86 -8.08 -16.88
CA GLY A 147 -17.89 -9.24 -16.00
C GLY A 147 -17.41 -8.90 -14.59
N ILE A 148 -16.32 -8.14 -14.50
CA ILE A 148 -15.74 -7.70 -13.21
C ILE A 148 -16.74 -6.80 -12.46
N ALA A 149 -17.42 -5.89 -13.15
CA ALA A 149 -18.42 -5.01 -12.53
C ALA A 149 -19.58 -5.79 -11.89
N LYS A 150 -19.97 -6.96 -12.42
CA LYS A 150 -21.03 -7.79 -11.80
C LYS A 150 -20.62 -8.35 -10.45
N LEU A 151 -19.32 -8.45 -10.15
CA LEU A 151 -18.86 -8.88 -8.83
C LEU A 151 -19.32 -7.91 -7.74
N THR A 152 -19.49 -6.62 -8.05
CA THR A 152 -19.96 -5.63 -7.07
C THR A 152 -21.45 -5.80 -6.71
N GLU A 153 -22.20 -6.55 -7.51
CA GLU A 153 -23.61 -6.88 -7.23
C GLU A 153 -23.73 -8.08 -6.26
N ILE A 154 -22.65 -8.84 -6.07
CA ILE A 154 -22.64 -9.98 -5.14
C ILE A 154 -22.63 -9.45 -3.71
N ARG A 155 -23.55 -9.96 -2.89
CA ARG A 155 -23.63 -9.62 -1.46
C ARG A 155 -22.27 -9.83 -0.79
N PHE A 156 -21.73 -8.77 -0.18
CA PHE A 156 -20.39 -8.75 0.42
C PHE A 156 -20.13 -9.90 1.41
N ALA A 157 -21.16 -10.35 2.17
CA ALA A 157 -21.04 -11.50 3.07
C ALA A 157 -20.64 -12.82 2.39
N LEU A 158 -20.85 -12.96 1.08
CA LEU A 158 -20.40 -14.10 0.28
C LEU A 158 -19.03 -13.87 -0.37
N LEU A 159 -18.58 -12.62 -0.51
CA LEU A 159 -17.27 -12.30 -1.08
C LEU A 159 -16.18 -12.25 -0.01
N ALA A 160 -16.49 -11.65 1.14
CA ALA A 160 -15.56 -11.42 2.24
C ALA A 160 -14.73 -12.67 2.62
N PRO A 161 -15.31 -13.85 2.92
CA PRO A 161 -14.52 -14.98 3.39
C PRO A 161 -13.55 -15.52 2.31
N PHE A 162 -13.94 -15.45 1.04
CA PHE A 162 -13.07 -15.84 -0.09
C PHE A 162 -11.98 -14.80 -0.37
N LEU A 163 -12.27 -13.50 -0.23
CA LEU A 163 -11.25 -12.45 -0.31
C LEU A 163 -10.20 -12.64 0.79
N PHE A 164 -10.62 -12.87 2.03
CA PHE A 164 -9.71 -13.10 3.15
C PHE A 164 -8.86 -14.36 2.97
N MET A 165 -9.42 -15.43 2.40
CA MET A 165 -8.66 -16.62 2.03
C MET A 165 -7.50 -16.29 1.08
N ILE A 166 -7.77 -15.57 -0.01
CA ILE A 166 -6.76 -15.21 -1.00
C ILE A 166 -5.72 -14.27 -0.39
N ILE A 167 -6.14 -13.27 0.38
CA ILE A 167 -5.24 -12.30 1.01
C ILE A 167 -4.33 -12.99 2.03
N ALA A 168 -4.85 -13.91 2.84
CA ALA A 168 -4.06 -14.67 3.81
C ALA A 168 -3.02 -15.54 3.11
N PHE A 169 -3.41 -16.27 2.05
CA PHE A 169 -2.49 -17.08 1.26
C PHE A 169 -1.40 -16.22 0.59
N ALA A 170 -1.79 -15.08 0.00
CA ALA A 170 -0.85 -14.16 -0.64
C ALA A 170 0.15 -13.55 0.36
N ALA A 171 -0.30 -13.19 1.57
CA ALA A 171 0.57 -12.66 2.62
C ALA A 171 1.61 -13.70 3.05
N PHE A 172 1.19 -14.95 3.26
CA PHE A 172 2.08 -16.04 3.63
C PHE A 172 3.14 -16.36 2.57
N GLN A 173 2.83 -16.14 1.28
CA GLN A 173 3.77 -16.46 0.19
C GLN A 173 5.10 -15.69 0.29
N SER A 174 5.14 -14.57 1.02
CA SER A 174 6.34 -13.75 1.12
C SER A 174 7.49 -14.44 1.86
N ARG A 175 7.26 -14.95 3.08
CA ARG A 175 8.31 -15.61 3.88
C ARG A 175 7.96 -17.03 4.29
N GLN A 176 6.73 -17.47 4.03
CA GLN A 176 6.20 -18.76 4.47
C GLN A 176 6.25 -18.91 5.99
N GLU A 177 6.01 -17.81 6.71
CA GLU A 177 6.01 -17.73 8.17
C GLU A 177 4.63 -17.32 8.69
N ILE A 178 4.20 -17.88 9.82
CA ILE A 178 2.91 -17.52 10.42
C ILE A 178 2.86 -16.04 10.84
N TRP A 179 4.03 -15.45 11.09
CA TRP A 179 4.18 -14.02 11.36
C TRP A 179 3.70 -13.13 10.21
N ASP A 180 3.66 -13.63 8.97
CA ASP A 180 3.08 -12.89 7.84
C ASP A 180 1.56 -12.72 8.01
N LEU A 181 0.87 -13.74 8.52
CA LEU A 181 -0.57 -13.67 8.81
C LEU A 181 -0.86 -12.79 10.04
N VAL A 182 0.02 -12.84 11.05
CA VAL A 182 -0.06 -11.94 12.22
C VAL A 182 0.12 -10.48 11.79
N ALA A 183 1.11 -10.21 10.93
CA ALA A 183 1.36 -8.87 10.39
C ALA A 183 0.18 -8.38 9.54
N LEU A 184 -0.37 -9.24 8.66
CA LEU A 184 -1.57 -8.95 7.89
C LEU A 184 -2.73 -8.53 8.79
N PHE A 185 -3.02 -9.31 9.84
CA PHE A 185 -4.09 -9.00 10.77
C PHE A 185 -3.82 -7.73 11.57
N GLY A 186 -2.60 -7.54 12.09
CA GLY A 186 -2.21 -6.37 12.87
C GLY A 186 -2.29 -5.06 12.09
N ILE A 187 -1.74 -5.04 10.88
CA ILE A 187 -1.79 -3.86 9.99
C ILE A 187 -3.22 -3.64 9.49
N GLY A 188 -3.97 -4.70 9.20
CA GLY A 188 -5.39 -4.62 8.85
C GLY A 188 -6.23 -3.98 9.96
N LEU A 189 -6.04 -4.42 11.21
CA LEU A 189 -6.67 -3.83 12.39
C LEU A 189 -6.32 -2.36 12.55
N LEU A 190 -5.04 -1.98 12.40
CA LEU A 190 -4.63 -0.59 12.44
C LEU A 190 -5.37 0.24 11.37
N GLY A 191 -5.47 -0.26 10.14
CA GLY A 191 -6.19 0.41 9.06
C GLY A 191 -7.69 0.59 9.34
N ILE A 192 -8.33 -0.39 9.97
CA ILE A 192 -9.74 -0.29 10.42
C ILE A 192 -9.89 0.77 11.51
N LEU A 193 -9.01 0.78 12.52
CA LEU A 193 -9.05 1.77 13.60
C LEU A 193 -8.77 3.18 13.09
N MET A 194 -7.84 3.33 12.14
CA MET A 194 -7.61 4.61 11.48
C MET A 194 -8.86 5.11 10.75
N ARG A 195 -9.59 4.23 10.04
CA ARG A 195 -10.88 4.61 9.42
C ARG A 195 -11.90 5.00 10.49
N ARG A 196 -12.01 4.23 11.57
CA ARG A 196 -12.96 4.47 12.66
C ARG A 196 -12.77 5.85 13.27
N PHE A 197 -11.53 6.25 13.53
CA PHE A 197 -11.19 7.51 14.20
C PHE A 197 -10.84 8.66 13.24
N ASP A 198 -11.17 8.55 11.96
CA ASP A 198 -10.93 9.57 10.91
C ASP A 198 -9.45 9.96 10.72
N TRP A 199 -8.53 9.03 10.97
CA TRP A 199 -7.11 9.20 10.62
C TRP A 199 -6.92 8.93 9.13
N SER A 200 -6.10 9.75 8.47
CA SER A 200 -5.83 9.62 7.04
C SER A 200 -5.03 8.34 6.72
N ARG A 201 -5.74 7.29 6.31
CA ARG A 201 -5.15 6.04 5.76
C ARG A 201 -4.24 6.32 4.56
N PRO A 202 -4.61 7.19 3.60
CA PRO A 202 -3.73 7.56 2.49
C PRO A 202 -2.40 8.15 2.96
N ALA A 203 -2.41 9.07 3.95
CA ALA A 203 -1.19 9.68 4.47
C ALA A 203 -0.27 8.65 5.15
N PHE A 204 -0.85 7.72 5.92
CA PHE A 204 -0.10 6.62 6.52
C PHE A 204 0.54 5.72 5.45
N LEU A 205 -0.20 5.34 4.41
CA LEU A 205 0.33 4.50 3.33
C LEU A 205 1.45 5.21 2.57
N ILE A 206 1.31 6.51 2.29
CA ILE A 206 2.38 7.32 1.68
C ILE A 206 3.63 7.29 2.56
N GLY A 207 3.49 7.55 3.87
CA GLY A 207 4.61 7.51 4.80
C GLY A 207 5.25 6.12 4.92
N PHE A 208 4.43 5.07 5.01
CA PHE A 208 4.88 3.69 5.13
C PHE A 208 5.72 3.26 3.93
N VAL A 209 5.24 3.47 2.71
CA VAL A 209 5.97 3.01 1.52
C VAL A 209 7.18 3.91 1.20
N LEU A 210 7.12 5.21 1.52
CA LEU A 210 8.26 6.12 1.35
C LEU A 210 9.33 6.00 2.44
N SER A 211 9.04 5.33 3.56
CA SER A 211 9.95 5.25 4.71
C SER A 211 11.34 4.70 4.34
N ALA A 212 11.40 3.54 3.69
CA ALA A 212 12.64 2.88 3.29
C ALA A 212 13.49 3.70 2.31
N PRO A 213 12.95 4.24 1.18
CA PRO A 213 13.74 5.10 0.32
C PRO A 213 14.14 6.41 1.02
N ALA A 214 13.26 7.01 1.83
CA ALA A 214 13.59 8.23 2.58
C ALA A 214 14.75 7.99 3.56
N GLU A 215 14.75 6.87 4.29
CA GLU A 215 15.84 6.47 5.16
C GLU A 215 17.14 6.27 4.38
N ARG A 216 17.09 5.49 3.29
CA ARG A 216 18.25 5.21 2.45
C ARG A 216 18.87 6.50 1.90
N TYR A 217 18.07 7.39 1.32
CA TYR A 217 18.57 8.64 0.73
C TYR A 217 19.05 9.62 1.79
N THR A 218 18.42 9.66 2.96
CA THR A 218 18.91 10.45 4.11
C THR A 218 20.28 9.94 4.55
N ASN A 219 20.45 8.62 4.69
CA ASN A 219 21.71 8.01 5.07
C ASN A 219 22.80 8.25 4.02
N GLN A 220 22.49 8.14 2.73
CA GLN A 220 23.43 8.46 1.65
C GLN A 220 23.85 9.93 1.66
N ALA A 221 22.88 10.86 1.79
CA ALA A 221 23.16 12.29 1.88
C ALA A 221 24.04 12.61 3.08
N TYR A 222 23.74 12.02 4.25
CA TYR A 222 24.54 12.18 5.46
C TYR A 222 25.94 11.60 5.30
N GLN A 223 26.13 10.44 4.67
CA GLN A 223 27.45 9.86 4.39
C GLN A 223 28.29 10.76 3.47
N ILE A 224 27.68 11.29 2.41
CA ILE A 224 28.36 12.20 1.48
C ILE A 224 28.77 13.48 2.21
N ALA A 225 27.85 14.09 2.97
CA ALA A 225 28.13 15.26 3.77
C ALA A 225 29.25 14.98 4.79
N ALA A 226 29.13 13.92 5.58
CA ALA A 226 30.12 13.54 6.60
C ALA A 226 31.49 13.19 6.01
N SER A 227 31.55 12.65 4.79
CA SER A 227 32.80 12.41 4.07
C SER A 227 33.48 13.72 3.67
N ARG A 228 32.72 14.68 3.13
CA ARG A 228 33.24 15.99 2.72
C ARG A 228 33.68 16.84 3.92
N PHE A 229 32.88 16.91 4.98
CA PHE A 229 33.27 17.58 6.22
C PHE A 229 34.50 16.96 6.88
N ARG A 230 34.78 15.66 6.67
CA ARG A 230 36.01 15.02 7.13
C ARG A 230 37.26 15.44 6.35
N ARG A 231 37.10 15.80 5.07
CA ARG A 231 38.21 16.25 4.21
C ARG A 231 38.57 17.71 4.48
N GLY A 232 37.58 18.53 4.76
CA GLY A 232 37.76 19.91 5.19
C GLY A 232 36.44 20.60 5.48
N PHE A 233 36.48 21.62 6.34
CA PHE A 233 35.30 22.44 6.60
C PHE A 233 34.82 23.14 5.31
N ASP A 234 35.76 23.65 4.50
CA ASP A 234 35.47 24.32 3.23
C ASP A 234 34.76 23.37 2.23
N GLU A 235 35.24 22.12 2.10
CA GLU A 235 34.60 21.12 1.23
C GLU A 235 33.19 20.72 1.68
N GLY A 236 32.95 20.69 2.99
CA GLY A 236 31.63 20.43 3.57
C GLY A 236 30.65 21.56 3.29
N ILE A 237 31.10 22.81 3.46
CA ILE A 237 30.31 24.00 3.16
C ILE A 237 30.03 24.12 1.65
N GLU A 238 31.03 23.88 0.79
CA GLU A 238 30.86 23.89 -0.67
C GLU A 238 29.75 22.92 -1.11
N TYR A 239 29.66 21.73 -0.49
CA TYR A 239 28.60 20.79 -0.78
C TYR A 239 27.20 21.30 -0.39
N ILE A 240 27.06 21.88 0.81
CA ILE A 240 25.77 22.44 1.28
C ILE A 240 25.32 23.59 0.36
N PHE A 241 26.25 24.44 -0.07
CA PHE A 241 25.98 25.56 -0.96
C PHE A 241 26.08 25.20 -2.45
N SER A 242 26.19 23.91 -2.78
CA SER A 242 26.17 23.49 -4.17
C SER A 242 24.82 23.86 -4.82
N PRO A 243 24.80 24.28 -6.10
CA PRO A 243 23.56 24.72 -6.75
C PRO A 243 22.43 23.68 -6.67
N ILE A 244 22.77 22.40 -6.75
CA ILE A 244 21.81 21.29 -6.68
C ILE A 244 21.17 21.22 -5.29
N VAL A 245 21.97 21.28 -4.21
CA VAL A 245 21.47 21.21 -2.84
C VAL A 245 20.59 22.42 -2.52
N ILE A 246 21.00 23.63 -2.94
CA ILE A 246 20.19 24.84 -2.77
C ILE A 246 18.85 24.72 -3.49
N VAL A 247 18.84 24.26 -4.74
CA VAL A 247 17.60 24.06 -5.50
C VAL A 247 16.68 23.05 -4.82
N LEU A 248 17.22 21.93 -4.33
CA LEU A 248 16.45 20.93 -3.58
C LEU A 248 15.89 21.48 -2.27
N ILE A 249 16.65 22.29 -1.53
CA ILE A 249 16.18 22.96 -0.31
C ILE A 249 15.04 23.92 -0.64
N ILE A 250 15.20 24.75 -1.68
CA ILE A 250 14.15 25.69 -2.11
C ILE A 250 12.88 24.94 -2.49
N ILE A 251 12.99 23.87 -3.30
CA ILE A 251 11.84 23.03 -3.67
C ILE A 251 11.19 22.45 -2.42
N THR A 252 11.96 21.90 -1.49
CA THR A 252 11.45 21.30 -0.25
C THR A 252 10.70 22.34 0.59
N LEU A 253 11.28 23.53 0.80
CA LEU A 253 10.65 24.62 1.55
C LEU A 253 9.37 25.11 0.86
N LEU A 254 9.39 25.28 -0.46
CA LEU A 254 8.20 25.64 -1.23
C LEU A 254 7.11 24.58 -1.09
N SER A 255 7.46 23.30 -1.22
CA SER A 255 6.52 22.17 -1.05
C SER A 255 5.90 22.15 0.34
N VAL A 256 6.69 22.36 1.42
CA VAL A 256 6.17 22.42 2.78
C VAL A 256 5.25 23.63 2.98
N VAL A 257 5.63 24.81 2.50
CA VAL A 257 4.82 26.04 2.64
C VAL A 257 3.51 25.92 1.86
N ILE A 258 3.56 25.41 0.63
CA ILE A 258 2.37 25.17 -0.19
C ILE A 258 1.49 24.10 0.48
N GLY A 259 2.09 23.01 0.97
CA GLY A 259 1.40 21.95 1.68
C GLY A 259 0.67 22.44 2.93
N LEU A 260 1.32 23.24 3.78
CA LEU A 260 0.72 23.83 4.98
C LEU A 260 -0.42 24.80 4.64
N ARG A 261 -0.30 25.56 3.55
CA ARG A 261 -1.38 26.44 3.07
C ARG A 261 -2.58 25.65 2.56
N GLN A 262 -2.33 24.54 1.88
CA GLN A 262 -3.37 23.67 1.34
C GLN A 262 -4.00 22.74 2.38
N ALA A 263 -3.29 22.41 3.47
CA ALA A 263 -3.78 21.57 4.55
C ALA A 263 -5.08 22.08 5.18
N LYS A 264 -5.26 23.41 5.21
CA LYS A 264 -6.51 24.05 5.66
C LYS A 264 -7.74 23.69 4.82
N ASN A 265 -7.53 23.17 3.61
CA ASN A 265 -8.57 22.80 2.64
C ASN A 265 -8.70 21.29 2.47
N ILE A 266 -8.05 20.49 3.33
CA ILE A 266 -8.24 19.04 3.40
C ILE A 266 -9.40 18.82 4.36
N GLN A 267 -10.57 18.49 3.82
CA GLN A 267 -11.74 18.14 4.61
C GLN A 267 -11.61 16.68 5.09
N ALA A 268 -12.17 16.40 6.27
CA ALA A 268 -12.40 15.05 6.75
C ALA A 268 -13.17 14.23 5.68
N GLU A 269 -12.95 12.92 5.65
CA GLU A 269 -13.73 12.01 4.80
C GLU A 269 -15.17 11.98 5.34
N GLY A 270 -16.04 12.85 4.81
CA GLY A 270 -17.46 12.92 5.18
C GLY A 270 -17.76 13.85 6.37
N VAL A 271 -19.05 13.94 6.72
CA VAL A 271 -19.50 14.56 7.98
C VAL A 271 -19.34 13.49 9.04
N VAL A 272 -18.40 13.66 9.96
CA VAL A 272 -18.17 12.67 11.01
C VAL A 272 -18.84 13.14 12.28
N ALA A 273 -19.82 12.37 12.77
CA ALA A 273 -20.39 12.62 14.08
C ALA A 273 -19.31 12.47 15.16
N ALA A 274 -19.29 13.39 16.12
CA ALA A 274 -18.40 13.24 17.27
C ALA A 274 -18.89 12.07 18.12
N GLY A 275 -18.04 11.06 18.31
CA GLY A 275 -18.30 9.91 19.15
C GLY A 275 -17.81 10.11 20.57
N SER A 276 -17.65 9.02 21.32
CA SER A 276 -17.14 9.09 22.70
C SER A 276 -15.67 9.55 22.77
N LYS A 277 -15.31 10.38 23.76
CA LYS A 277 -13.91 10.82 23.96
C LYS A 277 -12.92 9.67 24.21
N ARG A 278 -13.37 8.58 24.82
CA ARG A 278 -12.47 7.55 25.39
C ARG A 278 -11.75 6.75 24.30
N ALA A 279 -12.47 6.23 23.31
CA ALA A 279 -11.88 5.35 22.31
C ALA A 279 -10.83 6.04 21.41
N PRO A 280 -11.07 7.24 20.86
CA PRO A 280 -10.07 7.99 20.09
C PRO A 280 -8.82 8.34 20.92
N VAL A 281 -8.99 8.71 22.20
CA VAL A 281 -7.87 9.01 23.11
C VAL A 281 -7.05 7.76 23.40
N VAL A 282 -7.68 6.61 23.67
CA VAL A 282 -6.98 5.34 23.89
C VAL A 282 -6.20 4.93 22.64
N PHE A 283 -6.79 5.12 21.45
CA PHE A 283 -6.10 4.87 20.19
C PHE A 283 -4.87 5.77 20.02
N LEU A 284 -5.00 7.08 20.25
CA LEU A 284 -3.88 8.02 20.19
C LEU A 284 -2.78 7.66 21.20
N LEU A 285 -3.15 7.25 22.43
CA LEU A 285 -2.19 6.79 23.44
C LEU A 285 -1.47 5.51 23.02
N ALA A 286 -2.17 4.55 22.41
CA ALA A 286 -1.56 3.33 21.89
C ALA A 286 -0.56 3.63 20.77
N VAL A 287 -0.93 4.50 19.81
CA VAL A 287 -0.04 4.97 18.74
C VAL A 287 1.16 5.72 19.32
N THR A 288 0.93 6.63 20.28
CA THR A 288 2.00 7.39 20.96
C THR A 288 2.97 6.45 21.67
N THR A 289 2.46 5.42 22.35
CA THR A 289 3.27 4.42 23.04
C THR A 289 4.12 3.63 22.04
N TYR A 290 3.53 3.18 20.93
CA TYR A 290 4.28 2.51 19.86
C TYR A 290 5.41 3.38 19.32
N ILE A 291 5.14 4.66 19.04
CA ILE A 291 6.16 5.60 18.55
C ILE A 291 7.24 5.84 19.62
N ALA A 292 6.88 5.94 20.89
CA ALA A 292 7.84 6.10 21.98
C ALA A 292 8.74 4.85 22.13
N LEU A 293 8.19 3.65 21.98
CA LEU A 293 8.97 2.40 21.95
C LEU A 293 9.88 2.35 20.72
N ALA A 294 9.41 2.79 19.55
CA ALA A 294 10.22 2.87 18.34
C ALA A 294 11.36 3.88 18.49
N TYR A 295 11.09 5.06 19.08
CA TYR A 295 12.09 6.05 19.44
C TYR A 295 13.15 5.46 20.38
N TRP A 296 12.70 4.80 21.46
CA TRP A 296 13.59 4.15 22.42
C TRP A 296 14.47 3.12 21.73
N ASN A 297 13.88 2.20 20.97
CA ASN A 297 14.61 1.17 20.23
C ASN A 297 15.67 1.76 19.29
N ALA A 298 15.30 2.81 18.54
CA ALA A 298 16.24 3.50 17.65
C ALA A 298 17.33 4.26 18.41
N SER A 299 17.01 4.82 19.58
CA SER A 299 17.98 5.57 20.40
C SER A 299 19.06 4.69 21.02
N VAL A 300 18.76 3.40 21.25
CA VAL A 300 19.68 2.40 21.82
C VAL A 300 20.65 1.85 20.76
N ILE A 301 20.46 2.16 19.47
CA ILE A 301 21.39 1.75 18.41
C ILE A 301 22.82 2.23 18.74
N PRO A 302 23.82 1.33 18.76
CA PRO A 302 25.19 1.65 19.14
C PRO A 302 25.83 2.75 18.30
N ASP A 303 26.79 3.47 18.88
CA ASP A 303 27.44 4.60 18.21
C ASP A 303 28.20 4.24 16.92
N PHE A 304 28.67 3.00 16.77
CA PHE A 304 29.30 2.56 15.53
C PHE A 304 28.29 2.48 14.36
N ALA A 305 27.00 2.29 14.66
CA ALA A 305 25.88 2.28 13.72
C ALA A 305 25.03 3.56 13.82
N ARG A 306 25.64 4.68 14.26
CA ARG A 306 24.94 5.95 14.49
C ARG A 306 24.14 6.45 13.29
N MET A 307 24.50 6.07 12.06
CA MET A 307 23.75 6.46 10.87
C MET A 307 22.35 5.85 10.85
N ASP A 308 22.21 4.60 11.32
CA ASP A 308 20.95 3.86 11.28
C ASP A 308 19.92 4.41 12.28
N ARG A 309 20.35 5.22 13.26
CA ARG A 309 19.43 5.91 14.18
C ARG A 309 18.97 7.29 13.72
N VAL A 310 19.65 7.96 12.79
CA VAL A 310 19.37 9.37 12.44
C VAL A 310 17.94 9.55 11.95
N PHE A 311 17.56 8.78 10.93
CA PHE A 311 16.24 8.86 10.32
C PHE A 311 15.11 8.44 11.28
N PRO A 312 15.12 7.23 11.89
CA PRO A 312 14.02 6.80 12.76
C PRO A 312 13.87 7.68 14.01
N VAL A 313 14.96 8.15 14.62
CA VAL A 313 14.89 9.07 15.77
C VAL A 313 14.26 10.40 15.36
N PHE A 314 14.67 10.97 14.22
CA PHE A 314 14.10 12.23 13.73
C PHE A 314 12.59 12.10 13.48
N VAL A 315 12.18 11.08 12.72
CA VAL A 315 10.77 10.85 12.39
C VAL A 315 9.95 10.60 13.65
N ALA A 316 10.44 9.75 14.57
CA ALA A 316 9.75 9.46 15.82
C ALA A 316 9.63 10.72 16.71
N THR A 317 10.66 11.57 16.75
CA THR A 317 10.61 12.85 17.49
C THR A 317 9.50 13.75 16.97
N VAL A 318 9.45 13.97 15.65
CA VAL A 318 8.42 14.81 15.01
C VAL A 318 7.03 14.23 15.25
N ALA A 319 6.88 12.90 15.14
CA ALA A 319 5.63 12.21 15.37
C ALA A 319 5.17 12.30 16.85
N LEU A 320 6.08 12.18 17.82
CA LEU A 320 5.78 12.36 19.25
C LEU A 320 5.34 13.79 19.57
N VAL A 321 5.98 14.80 18.97
CA VAL A 321 5.54 16.19 19.10
C VAL A 321 4.14 16.37 18.53
N GLY A 322 3.85 15.80 17.35
CA GLY A 322 2.50 15.81 16.77
C GLY A 322 1.46 15.13 17.66
N CYS A 323 1.79 13.95 18.22
CA CYS A 323 0.91 13.23 19.14
C CYS A 323 0.65 14.01 20.43
N ALA A 324 1.68 14.65 20.99
CA ALA A 324 1.55 15.51 22.17
C ALA A 324 0.64 16.71 21.89
N LEU A 325 0.80 17.38 20.74
CA LEU A 325 -0.08 18.47 20.33
C LEU A 325 -1.53 18.02 20.16
N LEU A 326 -1.76 16.86 19.53
CA LEU A 326 -3.10 16.27 19.39
C LEU A 326 -3.71 15.89 20.75
N LEU A 327 -2.92 15.31 21.66
CA LEU A 327 -3.37 15.01 23.03
C LEU A 327 -3.77 16.28 23.78
N VAL A 328 -2.96 17.33 23.72
CA VAL A 328 -3.27 18.63 24.34
C VAL A 328 -4.53 19.24 23.71
N GLN A 329 -4.69 19.13 22.40
CA GLN A 329 -5.90 19.59 21.70
C GLN A 329 -7.13 18.81 22.17
N MET A 330 -7.07 17.47 22.22
CA MET A 330 -8.14 16.63 22.75
C MET A 330 -8.48 16.99 24.20
N MET A 331 -7.50 17.20 25.07
CA MET A 331 -7.76 17.60 26.47
C MET A 331 -8.52 18.92 26.59
N ARG A 332 -8.36 19.83 25.62
CA ARG A 332 -8.99 21.16 25.62
C ARG A 332 -10.30 21.23 24.83
N SER A 333 -10.57 20.26 23.95
CA SER A 333 -11.76 20.24 23.11
C SER A 333 -12.99 19.66 23.82
N GLU A 334 -14.16 20.17 23.46
CA GLU A 334 -15.46 19.62 23.87
C GLU A 334 -15.70 18.23 23.24
N GLU A 335 -16.57 17.41 23.84
CA GLU A 335 -16.83 16.04 23.35
C GLU A 335 -17.42 16.02 21.95
N THR A 336 -18.12 17.08 21.56
CA THR A 336 -18.73 17.25 20.23
C THR A 336 -17.75 17.65 19.13
N ALA A 337 -16.47 17.84 19.46
CA ALA A 337 -15.47 18.23 18.49
C ALA A 337 -15.14 17.07 17.53
N PRO A 338 -14.89 17.35 16.23
CA PRO A 338 -14.60 16.32 15.23
C PRO A 338 -13.29 15.55 15.50
N ILE A 339 -12.43 16.05 16.39
CA ILE A 339 -11.23 15.34 16.85
C ILE A 339 -11.57 14.04 17.62
N PHE A 340 -12.82 13.89 18.07
CA PHE A 340 -13.36 12.68 18.70
C PHE A 340 -14.25 11.86 17.74
N ALA A 341 -14.01 11.99 16.44
CA ALA A 341 -14.63 11.16 15.42
C ALA A 341 -14.63 9.67 15.80
N ASP A 342 -15.80 9.04 15.76
CA ASP A 342 -15.95 7.59 15.88
C ASP A 342 -17.06 7.10 14.94
N ARG A 343 -16.66 6.54 13.79
CA ARG A 343 -17.61 6.05 12.78
C ARG A 343 -18.36 4.78 13.20
N GLU A 344 -17.89 4.06 14.22
CA GLU A 344 -18.61 2.87 14.70
C GLU A 344 -19.94 3.27 15.38
N ASP A 345 -19.95 4.40 16.11
CA ASP A 345 -21.14 4.90 16.79
C ASP A 345 -22.17 5.44 15.78
N GLU A 346 -21.71 6.01 14.66
CA GLU A 346 -22.56 6.52 13.57
C GLU A 346 -23.16 5.40 12.71
N GLU A 347 -22.36 4.39 12.35
CA GLU A 347 -22.81 3.25 11.54
C GLU A 347 -23.50 2.15 12.38
N ALA A 348 -23.66 2.34 13.70
CA ALA A 348 -24.19 1.33 14.63
C ALA A 348 -25.62 0.89 14.30
N ASP A 349 -26.47 1.82 13.85
CA ASP A 349 -27.87 1.54 13.51
C ASP A 349 -28.03 0.83 12.15
N ASP A 350 -27.08 1.04 11.23
CA ASP A 350 -27.10 0.46 9.87
C ASP A 350 -26.38 -0.90 9.80
N ASN A 351 -25.41 -1.15 10.68
CA ASN A 351 -24.59 -2.36 10.66
C ASN A 351 -25.27 -3.55 11.36
N VAL A 352 -25.64 -4.58 10.59
CA VAL A 352 -26.19 -5.85 11.10
C VAL A 352 -25.25 -6.54 12.11
N TYR A 353 -23.93 -6.27 12.02
CA TYR A 353 -22.94 -6.83 12.92
C TYR A 353 -21.88 -5.80 13.27
N GLY A 354 -21.58 -5.65 14.57
CA GLY A 354 -20.52 -4.76 15.04
C GLY A 354 -19.12 -5.17 14.59
N LEU A 355 -18.20 -4.20 14.64
CA LEU A 355 -16.80 -4.34 14.23
C LEU A 355 -16.09 -5.46 14.99
N TRP A 356 -16.16 -5.47 16.32
CA TRP A 356 -15.43 -6.44 17.15
C TRP A 356 -15.83 -7.90 16.87
N ALA A 357 -17.13 -8.14 16.69
CA ALA A 357 -17.62 -9.47 16.32
C ALA A 357 -17.11 -9.90 14.94
N THR A 358 -17.03 -8.96 14.00
CA THR A 358 -16.50 -9.20 12.65
C THR A 358 -14.99 -9.48 12.69
N MET A 359 -14.25 -8.72 13.49
CA MET A 359 -12.81 -8.95 13.70
C MET A 359 -12.52 -10.29 14.38
N GLY A 360 -13.37 -10.72 15.31
CA GLY A 360 -13.27 -12.01 15.98
C GLY A 360 -13.26 -13.19 15.02
N TRP A 361 -14.02 -13.13 13.92
CA TRP A 361 -13.97 -14.15 12.87
C TRP A 361 -12.61 -14.26 12.21
N PHE A 362 -12.00 -13.13 11.85
CA PHE A 362 -10.68 -13.14 11.21
C PHE A 362 -9.55 -13.53 12.18
N ALA A 363 -9.64 -13.07 13.43
CA ALA A 363 -8.74 -13.52 14.49
C ALA A 363 -8.86 -15.03 14.74
N SER A 364 -10.08 -15.59 14.67
CA SER A 364 -10.29 -17.03 14.81
C SER A 364 -9.66 -17.83 13.68
N LEU A 365 -9.64 -17.32 12.44
CA LEU A 365 -8.95 -17.96 11.33
C LEU A 365 -7.44 -17.99 11.58
N LEU A 366 -6.86 -16.89 12.06
CA LEU A 366 -5.44 -16.82 12.38
C LEU A 366 -5.08 -17.82 13.51
N ALA A 367 -5.84 -17.80 14.60
CA ALA A 367 -5.63 -18.71 15.72
C ALA A 367 -5.81 -20.18 15.33
N ALA A 368 -6.87 -20.49 14.58
CA ALA A 368 -7.11 -21.85 14.07
C ALA A 368 -5.99 -22.28 13.12
N SER A 369 -5.51 -21.39 12.25
CA SER A 369 -4.40 -21.70 11.33
C SER A 369 -3.12 -22.03 12.12
N ALA A 370 -2.85 -21.32 13.20
CA ALA A 370 -1.73 -21.61 14.10
C ALA A 370 -1.87 -22.97 14.82
N LEU A 371 -3.09 -23.41 15.10
CA LEU A 371 -3.36 -24.65 15.84
C LEU A 371 -3.37 -25.88 14.94
N VAL A 372 -4.18 -25.86 13.87
CA VAL A 372 -4.50 -27.05 13.06
C VAL A 372 -3.97 -26.98 11.63
N GLY A 373 -3.29 -25.88 11.27
CA GLY A 373 -2.83 -25.61 9.92
C GLY A 373 -3.89 -24.90 9.07
N PHE A 374 -3.41 -24.21 8.05
CA PHE A 374 -4.22 -23.25 7.29
C PHE A 374 -5.42 -23.88 6.57
N ILE A 375 -5.26 -25.05 5.92
CA ILE A 375 -6.35 -25.66 5.14
C ILE A 375 -7.51 -26.11 6.03
N LEU A 376 -7.22 -26.75 7.17
CA LEU A 376 -8.26 -27.18 8.11
C LEU A 376 -8.96 -25.98 8.76
N ALA A 377 -8.18 -24.98 9.16
CA ALA A 377 -8.70 -23.73 9.71
C ALA A 377 -9.61 -23.00 8.70
N LEU A 378 -9.16 -22.92 7.45
CA LEU A 378 -9.89 -22.28 6.36
C LEU A 378 -11.18 -23.03 6.02
N ALA A 379 -11.16 -24.36 5.98
CA ALA A 379 -12.36 -25.15 5.73
C ALA A 379 -13.43 -24.91 6.80
N GLY A 380 -13.03 -24.93 8.07
CA GLY A 380 -13.92 -24.60 9.19
C GLY A 380 -14.43 -23.15 9.12
N PHE A 381 -13.54 -22.21 8.83
CA PHE A 381 -13.86 -20.79 8.70
C PHE A 381 -14.88 -20.52 7.59
N LEU A 382 -14.64 -21.00 6.36
CA LEU A 382 -15.55 -20.79 5.23
C LEU A 382 -16.93 -21.39 5.52
N LEU A 383 -16.98 -22.62 6.03
CA LEU A 383 -18.22 -23.32 6.33
C LEU A 383 -19.06 -22.56 7.36
N LEU A 384 -18.43 -22.20 8.49
CA LEU A 384 -19.11 -21.52 9.59
C LEU A 384 -19.47 -20.08 9.22
N PHE A 385 -18.59 -19.35 8.53
CA PHE A 385 -18.86 -17.98 8.12
C PHE A 385 -20.05 -17.91 7.17
N ILE A 386 -20.11 -18.77 6.15
CA ILE A 386 -21.25 -18.79 5.21
C ILE A 386 -22.55 -19.22 5.91
N ARG A 387 -22.47 -20.16 6.84
CA ARG A 387 -23.65 -20.61 7.60
C ARG A 387 -24.19 -19.54 8.55
N VAL A 388 -23.31 -18.90 9.32
CA VAL A 388 -23.67 -17.98 10.41
C VAL A 388 -23.83 -16.55 9.90
N ARG A 389 -22.86 -16.03 9.14
CA ARG A 389 -22.83 -14.63 8.71
C ARG A 389 -23.61 -14.39 7.42
N ALA A 390 -23.49 -15.29 6.45
CA ALA A 390 -24.24 -15.16 5.20
C ALA A 390 -25.67 -15.72 5.28
N GLY A 391 -25.98 -16.52 6.31
CA GLY A 391 -27.31 -17.09 6.56
C GLY A 391 -27.73 -18.15 5.53
N LYS A 392 -26.77 -18.83 4.90
CA LYS A 392 -27.04 -19.86 3.88
C LYS A 392 -27.15 -21.25 4.51
N SER A 393 -27.74 -22.19 3.76
CA SER A 393 -27.91 -23.57 4.21
C SER A 393 -26.57 -24.30 4.36
N TRP A 394 -26.53 -25.35 5.17
CA TRP A 394 -25.34 -26.19 5.34
C TRP A 394 -24.85 -26.80 4.02
N GLY A 395 -25.76 -27.22 3.13
CA GLY A 395 -25.40 -27.72 1.81
C GLY A 395 -24.71 -26.67 0.94
N TYR A 396 -25.25 -25.44 0.92
CA TYR A 396 -24.61 -24.33 0.21
C TYR A 396 -23.24 -24.00 0.80
N ALA A 397 -23.14 -23.92 2.13
CA ALA A 397 -21.89 -23.64 2.83
C ALA A 397 -20.83 -24.72 2.56
N ALA A 398 -21.21 -26.00 2.53
CA ALA A 398 -20.32 -27.11 2.22
C ALA A 398 -19.80 -27.06 0.78
N ILE A 399 -20.69 -26.83 -0.19
CA ILE A 399 -20.32 -26.67 -1.60
C ILE A 399 -19.38 -25.47 -1.78
N TYR A 400 -19.74 -24.33 -1.20
CA TYR A 400 -18.92 -23.12 -1.25
C TYR A 400 -17.53 -23.36 -0.67
N THR A 401 -17.46 -24.03 0.49
CA THR A 401 -16.20 -24.38 1.14
C THR A 401 -15.37 -25.32 0.29
N ALA A 402 -15.98 -26.36 -0.29
CA ALA A 402 -15.30 -27.31 -1.17
C ALA A 402 -14.69 -26.60 -2.39
N PHE A 403 -15.43 -25.69 -3.03
CA PHE A 403 -14.90 -24.88 -4.13
C PHE A 403 -13.79 -23.93 -3.69
N GLY A 404 -13.92 -23.27 -2.53
CA GLY A 404 -12.88 -22.40 -1.99
C GLY A 404 -11.58 -23.14 -1.71
N ILE A 405 -11.67 -24.30 -1.06
CA ILE A 405 -10.50 -25.15 -0.80
C ILE A 405 -9.91 -25.71 -2.10
N ALA A 406 -10.73 -26.20 -3.02
CA ALA A 406 -10.24 -26.68 -4.32
C ALA A 406 -9.51 -25.57 -5.09
N PHE A 407 -10.05 -24.35 -5.08
CA PHE A 407 -9.45 -23.19 -5.71
C PHE A 407 -8.08 -22.85 -5.09
N ILE A 408 -7.98 -22.78 -3.76
CA ILE A 408 -6.71 -22.41 -3.12
C ILE A 408 -5.66 -23.51 -3.25
N CYS A 409 -6.06 -24.79 -3.21
CA CYS A 409 -5.16 -25.92 -3.49
C CYS A 409 -4.67 -25.90 -4.94
N ALA A 410 -5.54 -25.58 -5.91
CA ALA A 410 -5.13 -25.43 -7.30
C ALA A 410 -4.12 -24.28 -7.47
N MET A 411 -4.37 -23.12 -6.83
CA MET A 411 -3.42 -22.00 -6.83
C MET A 411 -2.08 -22.34 -6.18
N ALA A 412 -2.09 -23.01 -5.03
CA ALA A 412 -0.89 -23.42 -4.34
C ALA A 412 -0.07 -24.40 -5.18
N TRP A 413 -0.74 -25.35 -5.84
CA TRP A 413 -0.12 -26.29 -6.76
C TRP A 413 0.48 -25.59 -7.98
N THR A 414 -0.25 -24.67 -8.63
CA THR A 414 0.29 -23.94 -9.81
C THR A 414 1.46 -23.04 -9.45
N LEU A 415 1.48 -22.50 -8.23
CA LEU A 415 2.57 -21.66 -7.74
C LEU A 415 3.71 -22.46 -7.10
N ASN A 416 3.57 -23.79 -6.99
CA ASN A 416 4.47 -24.68 -6.28
C ASN A 416 4.79 -24.17 -4.87
N ARG A 417 3.75 -23.87 -4.09
CA ARG A 417 3.85 -23.35 -2.72
C ARG A 417 3.03 -24.19 -1.75
N ASP A 418 3.56 -24.33 -0.55
CA ASP A 418 2.87 -24.94 0.58
C ASP A 418 2.06 -23.92 1.38
N PHE A 419 1.23 -24.45 2.28
CA PHE A 419 0.38 -23.68 3.16
C PHE A 419 1.04 -23.44 4.53
N PRO A 420 0.58 -22.43 5.29
CA PRO A 420 1.04 -22.23 6.66
C PRO A 420 0.80 -23.48 7.52
N PRO A 421 1.88 -24.11 8.05
CA PRO A 421 1.72 -25.22 8.97
C PRO A 421 1.24 -24.71 10.33
N GLY A 422 0.47 -25.52 11.03
CA GLY A 422 0.07 -25.28 12.41
C GLY A 422 0.85 -26.15 13.39
N LEU A 423 0.54 -26.01 14.66
CA LEU A 423 1.09 -26.86 15.71
C LEU A 423 0.78 -28.34 15.47
N LEU A 424 -0.39 -28.68 14.90
CA LEU A 424 -0.75 -30.06 14.58
C LEU A 424 0.27 -30.73 13.66
N GLN A 425 0.73 -30.02 12.62
CA GLN A 425 1.73 -30.47 11.65
C GLN A 425 3.12 -30.66 12.29
N SER A 426 3.39 -30.02 13.44
CA SER A 426 4.63 -30.25 14.19
C SER A 426 4.64 -31.58 14.96
N TYR A 427 3.46 -32.15 15.23
CA TYR A 427 3.31 -33.43 15.95
C TYR A 427 2.97 -34.59 15.01
N PHE A 428 2.33 -34.31 13.87
CA PHE A 428 1.87 -35.32 12.92
C PHE A 428 2.30 -34.98 11.51
N ASP A 429 2.88 -35.96 10.80
CA ASP A 429 3.18 -35.85 9.38
C ASP A 429 1.90 -36.08 8.57
N LEU A 430 1.33 -34.99 8.05
CA LEU A 430 0.07 -35.01 7.31
C LEU A 430 0.35 -34.90 5.80
N PRO A 431 -0.43 -35.59 4.94
CA PRO A 431 -0.23 -35.51 3.51
C PRO A 431 -0.68 -34.16 2.96
N TRP A 432 -0.07 -33.72 1.84
CA TRP A 432 -0.48 -32.50 1.15
C TRP A 432 -1.96 -32.61 0.73
N PRO A 433 -2.79 -31.56 0.91
CA PRO A 433 -2.46 -30.17 1.27
C PRO A 433 -2.49 -29.86 2.78
N LEU A 434 -2.46 -30.86 3.65
CA LEU A 434 -2.52 -30.72 5.11
C LEU A 434 -1.15 -30.70 5.79
N THR A 435 -0.08 -30.82 5.01
CA THR A 435 1.34 -30.74 5.38
C THR A 435 1.67 -29.56 6.27
#